data_AF-A0A2A7IG72-F1
#
_entry.id   AF-A0A2A7IG72-F1
#
_cell.length_a   1.000
_cell.length_b   1.000
_cell.length_c   1.000
_cell.angle_alpha   90.00
_cell.angle_beta   90.00
_cell.angle_gamma   90.00
#
_symmetry.space_group_name_H-M   'P 1'
#
loop_
_entity.id
_entity.type
_entity.pdbx_description
1 polymer ?
#
loop_
_entity_poly.entity_id
_entity_poly.type
_entity_poly.pdbx_seq_one_letter_code
_entity_poly.pdbx_strand_id
1 'polypeptide(L)'
;MLKSSYCTSIGYHIGNLEVEIVIDTNYQTKEEAEKLENNTSLHQAKLDKEKLVINDSIIINKDDIDRYQFRLCKVWNPIISATDFVAVSWDEAIQYLSKESGFNMFNLESYYFGVHKGKHIVTK
;
A
#
# COMPACT_ATOMS: atom_id res chain seq x y z
N MET A 1 19.63 23.37 10.52
CA MET A 1 18.33 23.18 9.85
C MET A 1 18.20 21.71 9.49
N LEU A 2 17.22 20.99 10.04
CA LEU A 2 16.87 19.67 9.54
C LEU A 2 16.34 19.87 8.11
N LYS A 3 17.07 19.38 7.10
CA LYS A 3 16.58 19.34 5.72
C LYS A 3 15.23 18.63 5.74
N SER A 4 14.21 19.20 5.10
CA SER A 4 12.94 18.50 4.92
C SER A 4 13.21 17.24 4.09
N SER A 5 12.96 16.06 4.65
CA SER A 5 12.92 14.83 3.88
C SER A 5 11.56 14.67 3.21
N TYR A 6 11.51 13.97 2.08
CA TYR A 6 10.27 13.50 1.45
C TYR A 6 10.26 11.98 1.49
N CYS A 7 9.08 11.38 1.57
CA CYS A 7 8.89 9.94 1.43
C CYS A 7 7.76 9.63 0.44
N THR A 8 7.80 8.43 -0.11
CA THR A 8 6.82 7.98 -1.09
C THR A 8 5.91 6.91 -0.48
N SER A 9 4.62 6.95 -0.82
CA SER A 9 3.72 5.82 -0.62
C SER A 9 3.18 5.32 -1.95
N ILE A 10 2.80 4.04 -1.98
CA ILE A 10 2.19 3.38 -3.14
C ILE A 10 0.89 2.76 -2.68
N GLY A 11 -0.18 3.04 -3.41
CA GLY A 11 -1.45 2.36 -3.26
C GLY A 11 -1.53 1.15 -4.19
N TYR A 12 -1.83 -0.01 -3.61
CA TYR A 12 -2.15 -1.23 -4.35
C TYR A 12 -3.59 -1.64 -4.08
N HIS A 13 -4.20 -2.35 -5.03
CA HIS A 13 -5.55 -2.88 -4.87
C HIS A 13 -5.73 -4.27 -5.47
N ILE A 14 -6.75 -4.97 -4.96
CA ILE A 14 -7.32 -6.20 -5.53
C ILE A 14 -8.80 -6.28 -5.14
N GLY A 15 -9.69 -6.26 -6.15
CA GLY A 15 -11.13 -6.15 -5.90
C GLY A 15 -11.46 -4.91 -5.06
N ASN A 16 -12.15 -5.10 -3.94
CA ASN A 16 -12.52 -4.02 -3.01
C ASN A 16 -11.48 -3.75 -1.91
N LEU A 17 -10.37 -4.49 -1.89
CA LEU A 17 -9.30 -4.30 -0.93
C LEU A 17 -8.24 -3.35 -1.51
N GLU A 18 -7.84 -2.38 -0.72
CA GLU A 18 -6.72 -1.48 -0.96
C GLU A 18 -5.67 -1.63 0.14
N VAL A 19 -4.42 -1.35 -0.20
CA VAL A 19 -3.34 -1.17 0.75
C VAL A 19 -2.48 0.01 0.35
N GLU A 20 -2.30 0.95 1.26
CA GLU A 20 -1.27 1.97 1.13
C GLU A 20 0.01 1.46 1.80
N ILE A 21 1.14 1.59 1.13
CA ILE A 21 2.45 1.17 1.63
C ILE A 21 3.41 2.34 1.61
N VAL A 22 4.06 2.60 2.74
CA VAL A 22 5.13 3.59 2.84
C VAL A 22 6.46 2.97 2.42
N ILE A 23 7.04 3.51 1.35
CA ILE A 23 8.38 3.16 0.89
C ILE A 23 9.36 4.07 1.62
N ASP A 24 10.04 3.52 2.63
CA ASP A 24 10.96 4.28 3.47
C ASP A 24 12.15 4.75 2.65
N THR A 25 12.06 6.01 2.23
CA THR A 25 12.99 6.66 1.36
C THR A 25 13.11 8.07 1.91
N ASN A 26 14.25 8.39 2.52
CA ASN A 26 14.54 9.73 3.02
C ASN A 26 15.06 10.60 1.87
N TYR A 27 14.19 10.92 0.91
CA TYR A 27 14.54 11.76 -0.23
C TYR A 27 14.84 13.20 0.21
N GLN A 28 15.80 13.85 -0.42
CA GLN A 28 16.14 15.24 -0.10
C GLN A 28 15.28 16.23 -0.85
N THR A 29 14.76 15.84 -2.02
CA THR A 29 13.86 16.68 -2.82
C THR A 29 12.58 15.93 -3.21
N LYS A 30 11.55 16.70 -3.54
CA LYS A 30 10.29 16.17 -4.06
C LYS A 30 10.49 15.45 -5.40
N GLU A 31 11.33 15.98 -6.28
CA GLU A 31 11.59 15.39 -7.60
C GLU A 31 12.28 14.01 -7.49
N GLU A 32 13.12 13.80 -6.48
CA GLU A 32 13.71 12.48 -6.21
C GLU A 32 12.63 11.47 -5.81
N ALA A 33 11.65 11.89 -5.00
CA ALA A 33 10.53 11.05 -4.58
C ALA A 33 9.57 10.71 -5.72
N GLU A 34 9.31 11.66 -6.62
CA GLU A 34 8.44 11.48 -7.79
C GLU A 34 9.02 10.52 -8.83
N LYS A 35 10.35 10.37 -8.92
CA LYS A 35 10.98 9.43 -9.87
C LYS A 35 10.57 7.97 -9.66
N LEU A 36 10.12 7.60 -8.46
CA LEU A 36 9.61 6.25 -8.18
C LEU A 36 8.34 5.90 -8.97
N GLU A 37 7.50 6.89 -9.29
CA GLU A 37 6.26 6.67 -10.06
C GLU A 37 6.54 6.04 -11.43
N ASN A 38 7.66 6.39 -12.04
CA ASN A 38 8.08 5.86 -13.35
C ASN A 38 8.77 4.49 -13.25
N ASN A 39 8.93 3.92 -12.05
CA ASN A 39 9.57 2.63 -11.88
C ASN A 39 8.55 1.50 -12.04
N THR A 40 8.52 0.92 -13.24
CA THR A 40 7.56 -0.13 -13.59
C THR A 40 7.59 -1.36 -12.70
N SER A 41 8.74 -1.61 -12.07
CA SER A 41 8.92 -2.72 -11.15
C SER A 41 8.08 -2.61 -9.88
N LEU A 42 7.61 -1.40 -9.54
CA LEU A 42 6.76 -1.14 -8.39
C LEU A 42 5.27 -1.30 -8.69
N HIS A 43 4.87 -1.64 -9.92
CA HIS A 43 3.46 -1.75 -10.27
C HIS A 43 2.75 -2.98 -9.73
N GLN A 44 3.49 -3.98 -9.27
CA GLN A 44 2.93 -5.23 -8.78
C GLN A 44 3.45 -5.57 -7.39
N ALA A 45 2.55 -6.09 -6.56
CA ALA A 45 2.87 -6.62 -5.25
C ALA A 45 2.23 -8.01 -5.06
N LYS A 46 2.90 -8.87 -4.30
CA LYS A 46 2.38 -10.17 -3.89
C LYS A 46 2.11 -10.14 -2.40
N LEU A 47 0.87 -10.39 -2.00
CA LEU A 47 0.43 -10.45 -0.61
C LEU A 47 0.18 -11.90 -0.20
N ASP A 48 0.71 -12.31 0.93
CA ASP A 48 0.34 -13.54 1.62
C ASP A 48 0.03 -13.28 3.10
N LYS A 49 -0.23 -14.34 3.86
CA LYS A 49 -0.62 -14.26 5.27
C LYS A 49 0.44 -13.65 6.20
N GLU A 50 1.72 -13.63 5.80
CA GLU A 50 2.83 -13.14 6.64
C GLU A 50 3.44 -11.84 6.09
N LYS A 51 3.41 -11.62 4.77
CA LYS A 51 4.15 -10.52 4.14
C LYS A 51 3.57 -10.06 2.82
N LEU A 52 4.00 -8.86 2.43
CA LEU A 52 3.77 -8.26 1.13
C LEU A 52 5.13 -8.00 0.48
N VAL A 53 5.29 -8.45 -0.77
CA VAL A 53 6.52 -8.35 -1.54
C VAL A 53 6.29 -7.49 -2.78
N ILE A 54 7.08 -6.43 -2.95
CA ILE A 54 7.07 -5.54 -4.12
C ILE A 54 8.39 -5.72 -4.86
N ASN A 55 8.33 -5.94 -6.19
CA ASN A 55 9.50 -6.15 -7.04
C ASN A 55 10.50 -7.21 -6.51
N ASP A 56 10.01 -8.25 -5.84
CA ASP A 56 10.80 -9.31 -5.20
C ASP A 56 11.92 -8.84 -4.22
N SER A 57 11.96 -7.54 -3.88
CA SER A 57 13.08 -6.90 -3.15
C SER A 57 12.61 -6.09 -1.94
N ILE A 58 11.43 -5.46 -2.03
CA ILE A 58 10.85 -4.72 -0.91
C ILE A 58 9.90 -5.67 -0.19
N ILE A 59 10.22 -5.98 1.06
CA ILE A 59 9.42 -6.86 1.90
C ILE A 59 8.83 -6.03 3.04
N ILE A 60 7.50 -6.09 3.16
CA ILE A 60 6.73 -5.55 4.28
C ILE A 60 6.17 -6.75 5.03
N ASN A 61 6.57 -6.94 6.27
CA ASN A 61 6.03 -8.00 7.11
C ASN A 61 4.73 -7.54 7.76
N LYS A 62 3.89 -8.49 8.15
CA LYS A 62 2.65 -8.24 8.89
C LYS A 62 2.85 -7.35 10.13
N ASP A 63 3.99 -7.48 10.80
CA ASP A 63 4.30 -6.73 12.02
C ASP A 63 4.84 -5.31 11.76
N ASP A 64 5.13 -4.96 10.50
CA ASP A 64 5.59 -3.61 10.10
C ASP A 64 4.40 -2.62 10.02
N ILE A 65 3.60 -2.52 11.09
CA ILE A 65 2.32 -1.79 11.13
C ILE A 65 2.44 -0.30 10.78
N ASP A 66 3.63 0.27 10.92
CA ASP A 66 3.99 1.65 10.59
C ASP A 66 4.07 1.89 9.07
N ARG A 67 4.18 0.80 8.29
CA ARG A 67 4.54 0.83 6.87
C ARG A 67 3.38 0.51 5.95
N TYR A 68 2.24 0.06 6.47
CA TYR A 68 1.07 -0.24 5.64
C TYR A 68 -0.25 0.11 6.32
N GLN A 69 -1.28 0.38 5.52
CA GLN A 69 -2.67 0.46 5.98
C GLN A 69 -3.59 -0.19 4.95
N PHE A 70 -4.27 -1.26 5.38
CA PHE A 70 -5.31 -1.88 4.57
C PHE A 70 -6.64 -1.15 4.72
N ARG A 71 -7.38 -1.08 3.63
CA ARG A 71 -8.72 -0.50 3.57
C ARG A 71 -9.61 -1.40 2.73
N LEU A 72 -10.85 -1.61 3.18
CA LEU A 72 -11.82 -2.42 2.48
C LEU A 72 -13.06 -1.59 2.16
N CYS A 73 -13.46 -1.53 0.90
CA CYS A 73 -14.74 -0.99 0.50
C CYS A 73 -15.83 -2.05 0.73
N LYS A 74 -16.74 -1.80 1.67
CA LYS A 74 -17.82 -2.75 2.01
C LYS A 74 -19.07 -2.57 1.16
N VAL A 75 -19.12 -1.51 0.35
CA VAL A 75 -20.31 -1.13 -0.43
C VAL A 75 -19.94 -1.07 -1.90
N TRP A 76 -20.67 -1.81 -2.74
CA TRP A 76 -20.56 -1.63 -4.18
C TRP A 76 -21.37 -0.39 -4.58
N ASN A 77 -20.67 0.68 -4.93
CA ASN A 77 -21.25 1.90 -5.47
C ASN A 77 -20.66 2.18 -6.88
N PRO A 78 -21.46 2.70 -7.83
CA PRO A 78 -20.97 3.08 -9.16
C PRO A 78 -19.86 4.16 -9.11
N ILE A 79 -19.85 4.95 -8.03
CA ILE A 79 -18.82 5.94 -7.72
C ILE A 79 -18.37 5.63 -6.31
N ILE A 80 -17.14 5.14 -6.17
CA ILE A 80 -16.54 4.84 -4.88
C ILE A 80 -15.79 6.09 -4.41
N SER A 81 -16.10 6.55 -3.20
CA SER A 81 -15.39 7.62 -2.52
C SER A 81 -14.39 7.06 -1.53
N ALA A 82 -13.36 7.85 -1.17
CA ALA A 82 -12.41 7.47 -0.13
C ALA A 82 -13.08 7.19 1.23
N THR A 83 -14.27 7.75 1.49
CA THR A 83 -15.05 7.53 2.71
C THR A 83 -15.81 6.21 2.75
N ASP A 84 -15.96 5.52 1.62
CA ASP A 84 -16.60 4.21 1.55
C ASP A 84 -15.67 3.07 2.03
N PHE A 85 -14.40 3.40 2.22
CA PHE A 85 -13.37 2.49 2.69
C PHE A 85 -13.25 2.50 4.21
N VAL A 86 -13.16 1.31 4.79
CA VAL A 86 -12.94 1.14 6.23
C VAL A 86 -11.56 0.52 6.44
N ALA A 87 -10.80 1.06 7.40
CA ALA A 87 -9.53 0.48 7.82
C ALA A 87 -9.74 -0.95 8.33
N VAL A 88 -8.90 -1.88 7.89
CA VAL A 88 -8.91 -3.28 8.32
C VAL A 88 -7.51 -3.73 8.72
N SER A 89 -7.44 -4.77 9.55
CA SER A 89 -6.18 -5.46 9.86
C SER A 89 -5.71 -6.33 8.70
N TRP A 90 -4.43 -6.73 8.75
CA TRP A 90 -3.87 -7.72 7.82
C TRP A 90 -4.69 -9.02 7.81
N ASP A 91 -5.07 -9.53 8.99
CA ASP A 91 -5.83 -10.78 9.10
C ASP A 91 -7.22 -10.65 8.48
N GLU A 92 -7.91 -9.53 8.68
CA GLU A 92 -9.19 -9.25 8.02
C GLU A 92 -9.05 -9.14 6.51
N ALA A 93 -7.97 -8.52 6.01
CA ALA A 93 -7.66 -8.43 4.59
C ALA A 93 -7.44 -9.82 3.97
N ILE A 94 -6.62 -10.67 4.59
CA ILE A 94 -6.37 -12.04 4.13
C ILE A 94 -7.65 -12.88 4.19
N GLN A 95 -8.42 -12.77 5.28
CA GLN A 95 -9.69 -13.47 5.42
C GLN A 95 -10.67 -13.08 4.30
N TYR A 96 -10.73 -11.80 3.94
CA TYR A 96 -11.54 -11.32 2.82
C TYR A 96 -11.10 -11.98 1.50
N LEU A 97 -9.81 -11.93 1.16
CA LEU A 97 -9.29 -12.47 -0.10
C LEU A 97 -9.40 -14.00 -0.20
N SER A 98 -9.16 -14.71 0.90
CA SER A 98 -9.27 -16.18 0.93
C SER A 98 -10.71 -16.65 0.74
N LYS A 99 -11.72 -15.92 1.25
CA LYS A 99 -13.13 -16.23 1.02
C LYS A 99 -13.51 -16.12 -0.46
N GLU A 100 -12.94 -15.14 -1.16
CA GLU A 100 -13.25 -14.87 -2.56
C GLU A 100 -12.56 -15.83 -3.53
N SER A 101 -11.38 -16.37 -3.18
CA SER A 101 -10.50 -16.96 -4.21
C SER A 101 -9.82 -18.29 -3.84
N GLY A 102 -9.82 -18.71 -2.57
CA GLY A 102 -9.21 -19.98 -2.15
C GLY A 102 -7.69 -20.07 -2.31
N PHE A 103 -7.02 -18.99 -2.71
CA PHE A 103 -5.55 -18.92 -2.85
C PHE A 103 -4.86 -18.45 -1.56
N ASN A 104 -3.57 -18.75 -1.45
CA ASN A 104 -2.69 -18.33 -0.34
C ASN A 104 -1.79 -17.14 -0.69
N MET A 105 -1.83 -16.68 -1.95
CA MET A 105 -1.03 -15.56 -2.46
C MET A 105 -1.88 -14.76 -3.44
N PHE A 106 -1.85 -13.45 -3.28
CA PHE A 106 -2.69 -12.52 -4.04
C PHE A 106 -1.81 -11.51 -4.76
N ASN A 107 -2.05 -11.30 -6.05
CA ASN A 107 -1.38 -10.27 -6.83
C ASN A 107 -2.18 -8.97 -6.72
N LEU A 108 -1.52 -7.89 -6.34
CA LEU A 108 -2.09 -6.56 -6.30
C LEU A 108 -1.45 -5.68 -7.36
N GLU A 109 -2.24 -4.75 -7.88
CA GLU A 109 -1.82 -3.78 -8.88
C GLU A 109 -1.74 -2.39 -8.26
N SER A 110 -0.69 -1.64 -8.58
CA SER A 110 -0.56 -0.26 -8.14
C SER A 110 -1.56 0.62 -8.88
N TYR A 111 -2.20 1.56 -8.19
CA TYR A 111 -3.13 2.51 -8.82
C TYR A 111 -2.89 3.97 -8.45
N TYR A 112 -2.08 4.26 -7.43
CA TYR A 112 -1.59 5.61 -7.17
C TYR A 112 -0.21 5.63 -6.52
N PHE A 113 0.48 6.75 -6.71
CA PHE A 113 1.72 7.12 -6.00
C PHE A 113 1.49 8.40 -5.20
N GLY A 114 1.91 8.39 -3.94
CA GLY A 114 1.83 9.54 -3.04
C GLY A 114 3.22 10.04 -2.69
N VAL A 115 3.43 11.36 -2.69
CA VAL A 115 4.67 11.98 -2.23
C VAL A 115 4.36 12.90 -1.05
N HIS A 116 5.03 12.65 0.07
CA HIS A 116 4.75 13.30 1.34
C HIS A 116 5.97 14.05 1.84
N LYS A 117 5.77 15.21 2.45
CA LYS A 117 6.84 15.97 3.10
C LYS A 117 6.97 15.53 4.56
N GLY A 118 8.17 15.14 4.97
CA GLY A 118 8.47 14.62 6.30
C GLY A 118 8.21 13.12 6.40
N LYS A 119 7.96 12.63 7.63
CA LYS A 119 7.59 11.23 7.87
C LYS A 119 6.10 11.05 7.55
N HIS A 120 5.79 10.14 6.63
CA HIS A 120 4.42 9.65 6.43
C HIS A 120 4.17 8.47 7.37
N ILE A 121 3.09 8.54 8.12
CA ILE A 121 2.60 7.44 8.94
C ILE A 121 1.22 7.12 8.42
N VAL A 122 1.05 5.88 8.00
CA VAL A 122 -0.26 5.35 7.64
C VAL A 122 -1.01 5.06 8.93
N THR A 123 -1.98 5.91 9.27
CA THR A 123 -2.77 5.79 10.50
C THR A 123 -4.05 4.98 10.26
N LYS A 124 -4.40 4.16 11.26
CA LYS A 124 -5.66 3.41 11.37
C LYS A 124 -6.84 4.31 11.70
#